data_AF-A0A0Q0FKJ5-F1
#
_entry.id   AF-A0A0Q0FKJ5-F1
#
_cell.length_a   1.000
_cell.length_b   1.000
_cell.length_c   1.000
_cell.angle_alpha   90.00
_cell.angle_beta   90.00
_cell.angle_gamma   90.00
#
_symmetry.space_group_name_H-M   'P 1'
#
loop_
_entity.id
_entity.type
_entity.pdbx_description
1 polymer ?
#
loop_
_entity_poly.entity_id
_entity_poly.type
_entity_poly.pdbx_seq_one_letter_code
_entity_poly.pdbx_strand_id
1 'polypeptide(L)'
;MELTNSQRTLGQKKVEQKVNNTSQNTQVWWRASKDNTDHVVSLLEVVKNQPELLKIVKITAAGMALSLKSGDPFYVEQETYTLNNIPQKPLTSDFKTKVFVIVPPQCASACLDALDKFKLFENTTLFGAPSSADSMYMEVRLADLPSGLGKVIVPNKVYVNRARGAGDFYKPDVAYNDIDWTTNVLLEQIKAL
;
A
#
# COMPACT_ATOMS: atom_id res chain seq x y z
N MET A 1 0.95 -13.77 11.94
CA MET A 1 1.15 -12.90 10.77
C MET A 1 0.58 -13.64 9.58
N GLU A 2 -0.59 -13.22 9.08
CA GLU A 2 -1.21 -13.89 7.93
C GLU A 2 -0.45 -13.53 6.65
N LEU A 3 -0.09 -14.56 5.87
CA LEU A 3 0.54 -14.36 4.56
C LEU A 3 -0.46 -13.75 3.58
N THR A 4 -0.02 -12.70 2.88
CA THR A 4 -0.75 -12.13 1.74
C THR A 4 -0.90 -13.16 0.61
N ASN A 5 -1.91 -13.01 -0.24
CA ASN A 5 -2.18 -13.95 -1.34
C ASN A 5 -0.97 -14.13 -2.27
N SER A 6 -0.19 -13.07 -2.53
CA SER A 6 1.03 -13.16 -3.34
C SER A 6 2.12 -13.99 -2.65
N GLN A 7 2.31 -13.83 -1.33
CA GLN A 7 3.29 -14.62 -0.57
C GLN A 7 2.94 -16.12 -0.54
N ARG A 8 1.66 -16.46 -0.41
CA ARG A 8 1.20 -17.86 -0.45
C ARG A 8 1.41 -18.49 -1.83
N THR A 9 1.18 -17.72 -2.90
CA THR A 9 1.21 -18.22 -4.28
C THR A 9 2.62 -18.26 -4.87
N LEU A 10 3.43 -17.22 -4.64
CA LEU A 10 4.71 -16.98 -5.32
C LEU A 10 5.94 -17.22 -4.42
N GLY A 11 5.71 -17.63 -3.17
CA GLY A 11 6.73 -17.90 -2.17
C GLY A 11 7.11 -16.66 -1.35
N GLN A 12 6.84 -16.70 -0.04
CA GLN A 12 7.00 -15.58 0.89
C GLN A 12 8.38 -14.89 0.80
N LYS A 13 9.47 -15.63 1.00
CA LYS A 13 10.84 -15.07 1.01
C LYS A 13 11.21 -14.37 -0.30
N LYS A 14 10.69 -14.87 -1.42
CA LYS A 14 10.95 -14.30 -2.75
C LYS A 14 10.16 -13.02 -2.98
N VAL A 15 8.89 -13.00 -2.57
CA VAL A 15 8.09 -11.77 -2.57
C VAL A 15 8.76 -10.73 -1.69
N GLU A 16 9.18 -11.08 -0.47
CA GLU A 16 9.88 -10.17 0.45
C GLU A 16 11.18 -9.62 -0.16
N GLN A 17 12.03 -10.47 -0.74
CA GLN A 17 13.26 -10.01 -1.41
C GLN A 17 12.97 -9.01 -2.54
N LYS A 18 12.01 -9.32 -3.42
CA LYS A 18 11.66 -8.43 -4.55
C LYS A 18 11.01 -7.13 -4.10
N VAL A 19 10.12 -7.19 -3.10
CA VAL A 19 9.48 -6.00 -2.52
C VAL A 19 10.55 -5.10 -1.91
N ASN A 20 11.43 -5.64 -1.07
CA ASN A 20 12.46 -4.85 -0.41
C ASN A 20 13.41 -4.19 -1.40
N ASN A 21 13.83 -4.90 -2.45
CA ASN A 21 14.64 -4.30 -3.53
C ASN A 21 13.93 -3.17 -4.26
N THR A 22 12.60 -3.26 -4.41
CA THR A 22 11.78 -2.27 -5.13
C THR A 22 11.46 -1.06 -4.25
N SER A 23 11.26 -1.26 -2.95
CA SER A 23 10.90 -0.21 -1.99
C SER A 23 12.08 0.34 -1.18
N GLN A 24 13.32 -0.10 -1.42
CA GLN A 24 14.50 0.27 -0.63
C GLN A 24 14.77 1.79 -0.51
N ASN A 25 14.24 2.58 -1.45
CA ASN A 25 14.40 4.03 -1.43
C ASN A 25 13.13 4.76 -0.96
N THR A 26 12.04 4.03 -0.69
CA THR A 26 10.76 4.60 -0.30
C THR A 26 10.85 5.13 1.12
N GLN A 27 10.40 6.36 1.33
CA GLN A 27 10.31 6.98 2.65
C GLN A 27 8.86 7.29 2.97
N VAL A 28 8.55 7.35 4.27
CA VAL A 28 7.24 7.73 4.79
C VAL A 28 7.39 9.02 5.57
N TRP A 29 6.77 10.09 5.08
CA TRP A 29 6.82 11.40 5.71
C TRP A 29 5.43 11.74 6.25
N TRP A 30 5.38 12.22 7.49
CA TRP A 30 4.18 12.66 8.18
C TRP A 30 4.23 14.15 8.37
N ARG A 31 3.21 14.88 7.91
CA ARG A 31 3.13 16.33 8.08
C ARG A 31 2.86 16.65 9.55
N ALA A 32 3.88 17.15 10.25
CA ALA A 32 3.89 17.37 11.69
C ALA A 32 3.24 18.70 12.09
N SER A 33 2.01 18.96 11.64
CA SER A 33 1.20 20.07 12.16
C SER A 33 0.45 19.65 13.42
N LYS A 34 0.06 20.61 14.26
CA LYS A 34 -0.66 20.36 15.51
C LYS A 34 -1.86 19.41 15.30
N ASP A 35 -2.77 19.75 14.40
CA ASP A 35 -3.98 18.95 14.17
C ASP A 35 -3.70 17.56 13.58
N ASN A 36 -2.66 17.44 12.74
CA ASN A 36 -2.26 16.15 12.18
C ASN A 36 -1.65 15.25 13.24
N THR A 37 -0.83 15.82 14.13
CA THR A 37 -0.25 15.11 15.28
C THR A 37 -1.35 14.68 16.25
N ASP A 38 -2.27 15.59 16.60
CA ASP A 38 -3.41 15.28 17.48
C ASP A 38 -4.30 14.17 16.91
N HIS A 39 -4.53 14.17 15.58
CA HIS A 39 -5.23 13.09 14.89
C HIS A 39 -4.52 11.75 15.08
N VAL A 40 -3.20 11.67 14.86
CA VAL A 40 -2.45 10.40 15.03
C VAL A 40 -2.45 9.95 16.50
N VAL A 41 -2.38 10.88 17.46
CA VAL A 41 -2.55 10.57 18.89
C VAL A 41 -3.92 9.96 19.16
N SER A 42 -4.99 10.49 18.55
CA SER A 42 -6.34 9.96 18.72
C SER A 42 -6.51 8.52 18.22
N LEU A 43 -5.73 8.12 17.21
CA LEU A 43 -5.75 6.75 16.67
C LEU A 43 -5.27 5.71 17.69
N LEU A 44 -4.48 6.09 18.70
CA LEU A 44 -4.01 5.18 19.75
C LEU A 44 -5.16 4.43 20.43
N GLU A 45 -6.28 5.11 20.65
CA GLU A 45 -7.44 4.50 21.29
C GLU A 45 -8.21 3.58 20.34
N VAL A 46 -8.23 3.91 19.04
CA VAL A 46 -8.82 3.06 17.99
C VAL A 46 -8.04 1.76 17.85
N VAL A 47 -6.70 1.81 17.91
CA VAL A 47 -5.82 0.65 17.71
C VAL A 47 -5.41 -0.04 19.00
N LYS A 48 -5.98 0.32 20.16
CA LYS A 48 -5.54 -0.19 21.49
C LYS A 48 -5.50 -1.72 21.62
N ASN A 49 -6.40 -2.41 20.91
CA ASN A 49 -6.51 -3.87 20.92
C ASN A 49 -5.70 -4.53 19.79
N GLN A 50 -4.87 -3.78 19.07
CA GLN A 50 -4.04 -4.24 17.97
C GLN A 50 -2.57 -3.94 18.30
N PRO A 51 -1.88 -4.79 19.09
CA PRO A 51 -0.59 -4.46 19.71
C PRO A 51 0.49 -3.98 18.73
N GLU A 52 0.58 -4.60 17.55
CA GLU A 52 1.53 -4.21 16.51
C GLU A 52 1.22 -2.82 15.94
N LEU A 53 -0.04 -2.54 15.62
CA LEU A 53 -0.45 -1.21 15.14
C LEU A 53 -0.30 -0.16 16.24
N LEU A 54 -0.66 -0.49 17.49
CA LEU A 54 -0.50 0.39 18.63
C LEU A 54 0.95 0.80 18.81
N LYS A 55 1.90 -0.13 18.66
CA LYS A 55 3.33 0.17 18.72
C LYS A 55 3.74 1.15 17.61
N ILE A 56 3.31 0.90 16.37
CA ILE A 56 3.62 1.77 15.22
C ILE A 56 3.05 3.18 15.45
N VAL A 57 1.76 3.29 15.77
CA VAL A 57 1.10 4.59 15.99
C VAL A 57 1.73 5.35 17.15
N LYS A 58 2.17 4.68 18.23
CA LYS A 58 2.92 5.32 19.33
C LYS A 58 4.23 5.94 18.86
N ILE A 59 5.01 5.21 18.07
CA ILE A 59 6.30 5.71 17.53
C ILE A 59 6.04 6.90 16.61
N THR A 60 5.08 6.79 15.70
CA THR A 60 4.72 7.86 14.76
C THR A 60 4.23 9.10 15.50
N ALA A 61 3.32 8.97 16.46
CA ALA A 61 2.81 10.09 17.25
C ALA A 61 3.95 10.82 18.00
N ALA A 62 4.86 10.06 18.62
CA ALA A 62 6.01 10.64 19.31
C ALA A 62 6.96 11.38 18.35
N GLY A 63 7.24 10.78 17.18
CA GLY A 63 8.06 11.40 16.14
C GLY A 63 7.44 12.70 15.63
N MET A 64 6.14 12.70 15.32
CA MET A 64 5.42 13.90 14.89
C MET A 64 5.40 14.98 15.97
N ALA A 65 5.22 14.62 17.24
CA ALA A 65 5.28 15.58 18.35
C ALA A 65 6.67 16.22 18.50
N LEU A 66 7.74 15.46 18.29
CA LEU A 66 9.11 15.98 18.30
C LEU A 66 9.35 16.94 17.13
N SER A 67 9.00 16.54 15.90
CA SER A 67 9.12 17.40 14.72
C SER A 67 8.33 18.71 14.88
N LEU A 68 7.09 18.64 15.39
CA LEU A 68 6.26 19.81 15.68
C LEU A 68 6.95 20.75 16.69
N LYS A 69 7.53 20.21 17.77
CA LYS A 69 8.25 20.99 18.78
C LYS A 69 9.51 21.66 18.22
N SER A 70 10.21 20.98 17.31
CA SER A 70 11.44 21.49 16.67
C SER A 70 11.17 22.45 15.52
N GLY A 71 9.91 22.60 15.08
CA GLY A 71 9.55 23.41 13.92
C GLY A 71 9.77 22.72 12.57
N ASP A 72 10.06 21.41 12.58
CA ASP A 72 10.23 20.62 11.36
C ASP A 72 8.85 20.32 10.74
N PRO A 73 8.63 20.60 9.45
CA PRO A 73 7.32 20.41 8.81
C PRO A 73 6.92 18.95 8.67
N PHE A 74 7.89 18.03 8.74
CA PHE A 74 7.67 16.60 8.59
C PHE A 74 8.41 15.80 9.67
N TYR A 75 7.75 14.75 10.15
CA TYR A 75 8.41 13.60 10.75
C TYR A 75 8.66 12.57 9.65
N VAL A 76 9.92 12.23 9.42
CA VAL A 76 10.32 11.15 8.49
C VAL A 76 10.47 9.88 9.31
N GLU A 77 9.67 8.85 9.00
CA GLU A 77 9.79 7.56 9.68
C GLU A 77 11.21 7.03 9.47
N GLN A 78 11.85 6.65 10.58
CA GLN A 78 13.07 5.88 10.51
C GLN A 78 12.66 4.42 10.35
N GLU A 79 13.16 3.77 9.30
CA GLU A 79 12.89 2.36 9.06
C GLU A 79 13.36 1.52 10.26
N THR A 80 12.42 1.07 11.09
CA THR A 80 12.66 -0.07 11.98
C THR A 80 12.43 -1.37 11.23
N TYR A 81 12.98 -1.50 10.02
CA TYR A 81 13.10 -2.79 9.38
C TYR A 81 14.43 -3.38 9.83
N THR A 82 14.35 -4.43 10.65
CA THR A 82 15.44 -5.40 10.75
C THR A 82 15.73 -5.91 9.35
N LEU A 83 16.71 -5.30 8.67
CA LEU A 83 17.33 -5.77 7.41
C LEU A 83 18.07 -7.11 7.59
N ASN A 84 17.92 -7.76 8.75
CA ASN A 84 18.67 -8.93 9.13
C ASN A 84 17.98 -10.17 8.55
N ASN A 85 18.58 -10.69 7.47
CA ASN A 85 18.39 -12.01 6.84
C ASN A 85 17.65 -12.07 5.50
N ILE A 86 17.73 -11.03 4.65
CA ILE A 86 17.36 -11.21 3.23
C ILE A 86 18.59 -11.71 2.47
N PRO A 87 18.53 -12.88 1.81
CA PRO A 87 19.63 -13.35 0.98
C PRO A 87 19.97 -12.31 -0.10
N GLN A 88 21.24 -11.91 -0.22
CA GLN A 88 21.69 -11.04 -1.33
C GLN A 88 21.61 -11.74 -2.69
N LYS A 89 21.68 -13.07 -2.72
CA LYS A 89 21.55 -13.85 -3.95
C LYS A 89 20.07 -13.91 -4.37
N PRO A 90 19.73 -13.64 -5.64
CA PRO A 90 18.37 -13.77 -6.13
C PRO A 90 17.80 -15.17 -5.85
N LEU A 91 16.65 -15.23 -5.19
CA LEU A 91 15.93 -16.49 -4.97
C LEU A 91 15.28 -16.94 -6.28
N THR A 92 15.62 -18.13 -6.74
CA THR A 92 14.96 -18.78 -7.88
C THR A 92 13.67 -19.46 -7.42
N SER A 93 12.67 -19.52 -8.31
CA SER A 93 11.45 -20.33 -8.08
C SER A 93 11.16 -21.12 -9.35
N ASP A 94 10.80 -22.37 -9.14
CA ASP A 94 10.28 -23.32 -10.12
C ASP A 94 8.78 -23.13 -10.40
N PHE A 95 8.10 -22.24 -9.67
CA PHE A 95 6.71 -21.89 -9.94
C PHE A 95 6.63 -21.07 -11.24
N LYS A 96 6.22 -21.74 -12.31
CA LYS A 96 6.08 -21.18 -13.67
C LYS A 96 4.64 -21.06 -14.15
N THR A 97 3.68 -21.57 -13.38
CA THR A 97 2.25 -21.50 -13.70
C THR A 97 1.81 -20.05 -13.88
N LYS A 98 1.05 -19.77 -14.95
CA LYS A 98 0.46 -18.44 -15.16
C LYS A 98 -0.45 -18.07 -13.99
N VAL A 99 -0.30 -16.87 -13.46
CA VAL A 99 -1.14 -16.31 -12.40
C VAL A 99 -1.99 -15.20 -13.01
N PHE A 100 -3.30 -15.42 -13.09
CA PHE A 100 -4.24 -14.38 -13.45
C PHE A 100 -4.69 -13.63 -12.19
N VAL A 101 -4.52 -12.31 -12.18
CA VAL A 101 -5.01 -11.43 -11.13
C VAL A 101 -6.16 -10.62 -11.69
N ILE A 102 -7.35 -10.86 -11.15
CA ILE A 102 -8.56 -10.14 -11.56
C ILE A 102 -8.51 -8.73 -10.95
N VAL A 103 -8.47 -7.71 -11.80
CA VAL A 103 -8.39 -6.29 -11.41
C VAL A 103 -9.73 -5.63 -11.71
N PRO A 104 -10.55 -5.35 -10.69
CA PRO A 104 -11.77 -4.57 -10.88
C PRO A 104 -11.46 -3.06 -10.93
N PRO A 105 -12.33 -2.23 -11.53
CA PRO A 105 -12.06 -0.80 -11.73
C PRO A 105 -11.89 -0.02 -10.40
N GLN A 106 -12.53 -0.48 -9.33
CA GLN A 106 -12.41 0.07 -7.98
C GLN A 106 -11.14 -0.36 -7.23
N CYS A 107 -10.21 -1.09 -7.87
CA CYS A 107 -8.95 -1.47 -7.24
C CYS A 107 -8.15 -0.20 -6.89
N ALA A 108 -8.11 0.12 -5.61
CA ALA A 108 -7.47 1.30 -5.04
C ALA A 108 -6.76 0.94 -3.72
N SER A 109 -5.90 1.83 -3.22
CA SER A 109 -5.23 1.69 -1.91
C SER A 109 -4.52 0.33 -1.77
N ALA A 110 -4.82 -0.46 -0.73
CA ALA A 110 -4.21 -1.76 -0.47
C ALA A 110 -4.36 -2.77 -1.63
N CYS A 111 -5.37 -2.61 -2.50
CA CYS A 111 -5.47 -3.41 -3.72
C CYS A 111 -4.29 -3.14 -4.66
N LEU A 112 -3.93 -1.86 -4.84
CA LEU A 112 -2.76 -1.48 -5.64
C LEU A 112 -1.46 -2.01 -5.02
N ASP A 113 -1.36 -2.04 -3.69
CA ASP A 113 -0.19 -2.62 -2.99
C ASP A 113 -0.09 -4.15 -3.20
N ALA A 114 -1.21 -4.83 -3.43
CA ALA A 114 -1.19 -6.23 -3.85
C ALA A 114 -0.71 -6.35 -5.30
N LEU A 115 -1.16 -5.47 -6.20
CA LEU A 115 -0.72 -5.44 -7.60
C LEU A 115 0.78 -5.13 -7.74
N ASP A 116 1.32 -4.22 -6.92
CA ASP A 116 2.77 -3.96 -6.81
C ASP A 116 3.51 -5.28 -6.65
N LYS A 117 3.05 -6.16 -5.75
CA LYS A 117 3.70 -7.44 -5.45
C LYS A 117 3.56 -8.44 -6.58
N PHE A 118 2.37 -8.57 -7.16
CA PHE A 118 2.11 -9.53 -8.24
C PHE A 118 2.89 -9.17 -9.52
N LYS A 119 3.02 -7.88 -9.85
CA LYS A 119 3.77 -7.43 -11.04
C LYS A 119 5.29 -7.55 -10.92
N LEU A 120 5.82 -7.92 -9.76
CA LEU A 120 7.25 -8.29 -9.63
C LEU A 120 7.60 -9.63 -10.29
N PHE A 121 6.60 -10.35 -10.80
CA PHE A 121 6.73 -11.71 -11.35
C PHE A 121 6.23 -11.76 -12.79
N GLU A 122 7.07 -12.27 -13.69
CA GLU A 122 6.81 -12.31 -15.14
C GLU A 122 5.65 -13.24 -15.52
N ASN A 123 5.34 -14.24 -14.69
CA ASN A 123 4.22 -15.15 -14.90
C ASN A 123 2.87 -14.60 -14.40
N THR A 124 2.80 -13.31 -14.03
CA THR A 124 1.56 -12.62 -13.64
C THR A 124 0.92 -11.92 -14.84
N THR A 125 -0.38 -12.17 -15.03
CA THR A 125 -1.24 -11.46 -15.99
C THR A 125 -2.37 -10.75 -15.24
N LEU A 126 -2.48 -9.44 -15.39
CA LEU A 126 -3.62 -8.67 -14.91
C LEU A 126 -4.77 -8.82 -15.91
N PHE A 127 -5.90 -9.32 -15.44
CA PHE A 127 -7.12 -9.48 -16.23
C PHE A 127 -8.22 -8.60 -15.65
N GLY A 128 -8.91 -7.81 -16.46
CA GLY A 128 -9.99 -6.95 -15.94
C GLY A 128 -10.00 -5.55 -16.51
N ALA A 129 -10.22 -4.56 -15.65
CA ALA A 129 -10.30 -3.15 -15.99
C ALA A 129 -9.07 -2.38 -15.50
N PRO A 130 -8.83 -1.16 -15.99
CA PRO A 130 -7.86 -0.25 -15.38
C PRO A 130 -8.16 -0.04 -13.90
N SER A 131 -7.14 -0.07 -13.04
CA SER A 131 -7.31 0.25 -11.62
C SER A 131 -7.60 1.74 -11.41
N SER A 132 -7.96 2.11 -10.18
CA SER A 132 -7.96 3.53 -9.79
C SER A 132 -6.52 4.08 -9.81
N ALA A 133 -6.38 5.38 -10.03
CA ALA A 133 -5.11 6.10 -9.96
C ALA A 133 -4.65 6.23 -8.50
N ASP A 134 -3.35 6.04 -8.29
CA ASP A 134 -2.73 6.17 -6.97
C ASP A 134 -2.46 7.62 -6.60
N SER A 135 -2.34 7.86 -5.30
CA SER A 135 -1.90 9.12 -4.72
C SER A 135 -0.64 8.88 -3.90
N MET A 136 0.29 9.83 -3.88
CA MET A 136 1.40 9.78 -2.91
C MET A 136 0.92 10.10 -1.49
N TYR A 137 -0.23 10.78 -1.37
CA TYR A 137 -0.84 11.14 -0.10
C TYR A 137 -1.69 10.00 0.46
N MET A 138 -1.43 9.69 1.71
CA MET A 138 -2.06 8.60 2.46
C MET A 138 -2.42 9.09 3.85
N GLU A 139 -3.27 8.33 4.55
CA GLU A 139 -3.76 8.67 5.89
C GLU A 139 -4.35 10.09 5.95
N VAL A 140 -5.68 10.18 6.00
CA VAL A 140 -6.35 11.47 5.94
C VAL A 140 -7.10 11.71 7.24
N ARG A 141 -7.09 12.96 7.70
CA ARG A 141 -8.04 13.42 8.72
C ARG A 141 -9.17 14.18 8.05
N LEU A 142 -10.35 14.09 8.63
CA LEU A 142 -11.49 14.92 8.27
C LEU A 142 -11.55 16.11 9.22
N ALA A 143 -11.74 17.31 8.69
CA ALA A 143 -11.93 18.53 9.45
C ALA A 143 -13.24 19.19 9.07
N ASP A 144 -14.08 19.55 10.05
CA ASP A 144 -15.30 20.30 9.78
C ASP A 144 -14.99 21.72 9.30
N LEU A 145 -15.74 22.17 8.30
CA LEU A 145 -15.70 23.56 7.87
C LEU A 145 -16.35 24.45 8.94
N PRO A 146 -15.89 25.71 9.13
CA PRO A 146 -16.48 26.63 10.10
C PRO A 146 -18.00 26.86 9.93
N SER A 147 -18.52 26.68 8.71
CA SER A 147 -19.95 26.79 8.41
C SER A 147 -20.78 25.58 8.88
N GLY A 148 -20.15 24.45 9.21
CA GLY A 148 -20.80 23.18 9.50
C GLY A 148 -21.39 22.46 8.27
N LEU A 149 -21.25 23.02 7.07
CA LEU A 149 -21.88 22.50 5.85
C LEU A 149 -21.06 21.44 5.12
N GLY A 150 -19.87 21.09 5.63
CA GLY A 150 -19.02 20.11 4.98
C GLY A 150 -17.74 19.82 5.74
N LYS A 151 -16.96 18.90 5.19
CA LYS A 151 -15.67 18.47 5.73
C LYS A 151 -14.58 18.62 4.68
N VAL A 152 -13.38 18.97 5.13
CA VAL A 152 -12.15 18.95 4.33
C VAL A 152 -11.41 17.66 4.62
N ILE A 153 -10.93 17.00 3.58
CA ILE A 153 -10.02 15.86 3.66
C ILE A 153 -8.60 16.42 3.67
N VAL A 154 -7.87 16.25 4.77
CA VAL A 154 -6.52 16.77 4.94
C VAL A 154 -5.53 15.61 4.97
N PRO A 155 -4.61 15.50 3.99
CA PRO A 155 -3.53 14.53 4.01
C PRO A 155 -2.60 14.66 5.20
N ASN A 156 -2.28 13.53 5.82
CA ASN A 156 -1.37 13.46 6.96
C ASN A 156 -0.02 12.82 6.58
N LYS A 157 -0.05 11.78 5.74
CA LYS A 157 1.13 11.02 5.31
C LYS A 157 1.40 11.20 3.82
N VAL A 158 2.67 11.16 3.43
CA VAL A 158 3.10 11.10 2.03
C VAL A 158 4.19 10.05 1.86
N TYR A 159 4.08 9.22 0.83
CA TYR A 159 5.17 8.37 0.39
C TYR A 159 6.12 9.19 -0.49
N VAL A 160 7.43 9.09 -0.24
CA VAL A 160 8.47 9.77 -1.02
C VAL A 160 9.36 8.72 -1.67
N ASN A 161 9.75 8.92 -2.93
CA ASN A 161 10.54 7.95 -3.71
C ASN A 161 9.94 6.54 -3.79
N ARG A 162 8.59 6.43 -3.75
CA ARG A 162 7.89 5.18 -4.04
C ARG A 162 8.18 4.73 -5.47
N ALA A 163 8.32 3.42 -5.68
CA ALA A 163 8.53 2.86 -7.01
C ALA A 163 7.35 3.08 -7.97
N ARG A 164 6.10 3.03 -7.47
CA ARG A 164 4.91 3.40 -8.23
C ARG A 164 4.78 4.93 -8.25
N GLY A 165 4.59 5.51 -9.45
CA GLY A 165 4.55 6.94 -9.67
C GLY A 165 3.27 7.62 -9.17
N ALA A 166 3.32 8.94 -9.07
CA ALA A 166 2.18 9.76 -8.65
C ALA A 166 1.09 9.79 -9.74
N GLY A 167 -0.13 9.39 -9.39
CA GLY A 167 -1.23 9.27 -10.37
C GLY A 167 -1.16 8.02 -11.23
N ASP A 168 -0.17 7.13 -11.00
CA ASP A 168 -0.07 5.87 -11.74
C ASP A 168 -1.24 4.95 -11.40
N PHE A 169 -1.67 4.19 -12.40
CA PHE A 169 -2.66 3.14 -12.28
C PHE A 169 -2.18 1.91 -13.05
N TYR A 170 -2.73 0.75 -12.72
CA TYR A 170 -2.49 -0.47 -13.46
C TYR A 170 -3.44 -0.59 -14.63
N LYS A 171 -2.86 -0.78 -15.82
CA LYS A 171 -3.61 -1.26 -16.98
C LYS A 171 -3.71 -2.78 -16.92
N PRO A 172 -4.85 -3.38 -17.28
CA PRO A 172 -4.94 -4.81 -17.43
C PRO A 172 -4.05 -5.26 -18.60
N ASP A 173 -3.39 -6.40 -18.45
CA ASP A 173 -2.68 -7.06 -19.56
C ASP A 173 -3.71 -7.66 -20.55
N VAL A 174 -4.87 -8.09 -20.03
CA VAL A 174 -6.05 -8.51 -20.82
C VAL A 174 -7.29 -7.77 -20.31
N ALA A 175 -7.86 -6.90 -21.15
CA ALA A 175 -9.01 -6.10 -20.78
C ALA A 175 -10.31 -6.92 -20.77
N TYR A 176 -11.14 -6.72 -19.75
CA TYR A 176 -12.50 -7.21 -19.65
C TYR A 176 -13.46 -6.04 -19.51
N ASN A 177 -14.35 -5.88 -20.49
CA ASN A 177 -15.21 -4.69 -20.63
C ASN A 177 -16.71 -5.02 -20.49
N ASP A 178 -17.06 -6.26 -20.13
CA ASP A 178 -18.44 -6.66 -19.92
C ASP A 178 -18.95 -6.23 -18.54
N ILE A 179 -20.27 -6.27 -18.36
CA ILE A 179 -20.96 -5.87 -17.12
C ILE A 179 -21.07 -7.01 -16.11
N ASP A 180 -21.01 -8.27 -16.57
CA ASP A 180 -21.10 -9.44 -15.68
C ASP A 180 -19.72 -9.78 -15.11
N TRP A 181 -19.52 -9.47 -13.84
CA TRP A 181 -18.26 -9.74 -13.11
C TRP A 181 -18.37 -10.95 -12.17
N THR A 182 -19.30 -11.87 -12.43
CA THR A 182 -19.39 -13.11 -11.66
C THR A 182 -18.17 -14.00 -11.89
N THR A 183 -17.74 -14.71 -10.85
CA THR A 183 -16.55 -15.57 -10.90
C THR A 183 -16.59 -16.58 -12.04
N ASN A 184 -17.75 -17.16 -12.33
CA ASN A 184 -17.88 -18.16 -13.39
C ASN A 184 -17.62 -17.55 -14.77
N VAL A 185 -18.20 -16.38 -15.07
CA VAL A 185 -17.99 -15.70 -16.35
C VAL A 185 -16.53 -15.31 -16.51
N LEU A 186 -15.93 -14.69 -15.49
CA LEU A 186 -14.52 -14.30 -15.52
C LEU A 186 -13.61 -15.51 -15.72
N LEU A 187 -13.91 -16.64 -15.07
CA LEU A 187 -13.14 -17.87 -15.21
C LEU A 187 -13.24 -18.46 -16.61
N GLU A 188 -14.43 -18.49 -17.21
CA GLU A 188 -14.60 -18.96 -18.59
C GLU A 188 -13.82 -18.08 -19.59
N GLN A 189 -13.82 -16.76 -19.39
CA GLN A 189 -13.01 -15.85 -20.21
C GLN A 189 -11.51 -16.12 -20.04
N ILE A 190 -11.04 -16.32 -18.80
CA ILE A 190 -9.63 -16.62 -18.53
C ILE A 190 -9.21 -17.96 -19.15
N LYS A 191 -10.07 -18.99 -19.11
CA LYS A 191 -9.79 -20.31 -19.70
C LYS A 191 -9.62 -20.26 -21.22
N ALA A 192 -10.16 -19.24 -21.89
CA ALA A 192 -10.06 -19.07 -23.33
C ALA A 192 -8.75 -18.39 -23.79
N LEU A 193 -7.85 -18.01 -22.87
CA LEU A 193 -6.57 -17.31 -23.11
C LEU A 193 -5.34 -18.25 -23.05
#